data_AF-A0A9E0NP76-F1
#
_entry.id   AF-A0A9E0NP76-F1
#
_cell.length_a   1.000
_cell.length_b   1.000
_cell.length_c   1.000
_cell.angle_alpha   90.00
_cell.angle_beta   90.00
_cell.angle_gamma   90.00
#
_symmetry.space_group_name_H-M   'P 1'
#
loop_
_entity.id
_entity.type
_entity.pdbx_description
1 polymer ?
#
loop_
_entity_poly.entity_id
_entity_poly.type
_entity_poly.pdbx_seq_one_letter_code
_entity_poly.pdbx_strand_id
1 'polypeptide(L)'
;MLNEVIDDFTLARESFKNYISSGVLKKESLNELQSMFVEIKTDLTHWKAKLSKSWVRTDDKAATAIKYRIAVAISKGEFKDLNTEVFIPKCSLSQAEKLAAGCNTYKEFLDKRAFNKESLTNITDLREDCNSYINLIKDLLK
;
A
#
# COMPACT_ATOMS: atom_id res chain seq x y z
N MET A 1 2.86 -15.29 -4.46
CA MET A 1 3.44 -14.06 -3.84
C MET A 1 2.81 -12.82 -4.46
N LEU A 2 2.96 -11.60 -3.91
CA LEU A 2 2.32 -10.41 -4.52
C LEU A 2 2.83 -10.12 -5.94
N ASN A 3 4.13 -10.33 -6.20
CA ASN A 3 4.71 -10.14 -7.53
C ASN A 3 4.07 -11.06 -8.58
N GLU A 4 3.79 -12.32 -8.22
CA GLU A 4 3.08 -13.27 -9.10
C GLU A 4 1.70 -12.71 -9.50
N VAL A 5 0.94 -12.13 -8.57
CA VAL A 5 -0.37 -11.53 -8.87
C VAL A 5 -0.26 -10.34 -9.83
N ILE A 6 0.84 -9.57 -9.75
CA ILE A 6 1.11 -8.44 -10.65
C ILE A 6 1.52 -8.94 -12.05
N ASP A 7 2.33 -10.01 -12.10
CA ASP A 7 2.73 -10.66 -13.34
C ASP A 7 1.50 -11.28 -14.03
N ASP A 8 0.64 -11.97 -13.28
CA ASP A 8 -0.63 -12.54 -13.77
C ASP A 8 -1.55 -11.45 -14.33
N PHE A 9 -1.66 -10.29 -13.65
CA PHE A 9 -2.39 -9.15 -14.19
C PHE A 9 -1.81 -8.65 -15.51
N THR A 10 -0.48 -8.54 -15.60
CA THR A 10 0.19 -8.06 -16.81
C THR A 10 -0.08 -9.02 -17.97
N LEU A 11 0.04 -10.32 -17.74
CA LEU A 11 -0.26 -11.36 -18.73
C LEU A 11 -1.73 -11.37 -19.13
N ALA A 12 -2.66 -11.25 -18.19
CA ALA A 12 -4.10 -11.19 -18.47
C ALA A 12 -4.45 -9.96 -19.31
N ARG A 13 -3.86 -8.80 -18.99
CA ARG A 13 -4.03 -7.55 -19.72
C ARG A 13 -3.50 -7.64 -21.16
N GLU A 14 -2.30 -8.18 -21.34
CA GLU A 14 -1.70 -8.37 -22.66
C GLU A 14 -2.52 -9.36 -23.50
N SER A 15 -2.90 -10.49 -22.89
CA SER A 15 -3.77 -11.49 -23.49
C SER A 15 -5.09 -10.86 -23.96
N PHE A 16 -5.74 -10.07 -23.11
CA PHE A 16 -6.98 -9.36 -23.45
C PHE A 16 -6.76 -8.38 -24.61
N LYS A 17 -5.72 -7.55 -24.56
CA LYS A 17 -5.42 -6.57 -25.62
C LYS A 17 -5.18 -7.24 -26.97
N ASN A 18 -4.38 -8.32 -26.99
CA ASN A 18 -4.09 -9.09 -28.20
C ASN A 18 -5.36 -9.74 -28.74
N TYR A 19 -6.19 -10.28 -27.85
CA TYR A 19 -7.44 -10.92 -28.21
C TYR A 19 -8.43 -9.96 -28.87
N ILE A 20 -8.67 -8.78 -28.26
CA ILE A 20 -9.53 -7.75 -28.84
C ILE A 20 -9.00 -7.27 -30.19
N SER A 21 -7.67 -7.14 -30.33
CA SER A 21 -7.04 -6.69 -31.58
C SER A 21 -7.21 -7.69 -32.73
N SER A 22 -7.45 -8.98 -32.45
CA SER A 22 -7.66 -10.02 -33.47
C SER A 22 -9.01 -9.92 -34.19
N GLY A 23 -9.98 -9.19 -33.61
CA GLY A 23 -11.30 -8.93 -34.20
C GLY A 23 -12.29 -10.10 -34.17
N VAL A 24 -11.84 -11.33 -33.88
CA VAL A 24 -12.72 -12.51 -33.77
C VAL A 24 -13.03 -12.79 -32.31
N LEU A 25 -14.19 -12.31 -31.86
CA LEU A 25 -14.66 -12.51 -30.50
C LEU A 25 -15.47 -13.81 -30.39
N LYS A 26 -14.97 -14.72 -29.56
CA LYS A 26 -15.55 -15.99 -29.15
C LYS A 26 -15.92 -15.89 -27.68
N LYS A 27 -17.12 -16.35 -27.36
CA LYS A 27 -17.68 -16.29 -26.01
C LYS A 27 -16.82 -17.05 -25.00
N GLU A 28 -16.30 -18.22 -25.38
CA GLU A 28 -15.49 -19.08 -24.53
C GLU A 28 -14.22 -18.36 -24.06
N SER A 29 -13.47 -17.76 -24.98
CA SER A 29 -12.24 -17.03 -24.66
C SER A 29 -12.49 -15.77 -23.83
N LEU A 30 -13.60 -15.08 -24.07
CA LEU A 30 -14.01 -13.95 -23.23
C LEU A 30 -14.34 -14.40 -21.80
N ASN A 31 -15.01 -15.55 -21.62
CA ASN A 31 -15.28 -16.11 -20.29
C ASN A 31 -13.99 -16.53 -19.57
N GLU A 32 -13.02 -17.11 -20.30
CA GLU A 32 -11.70 -17.46 -19.75
C GLU A 32 -10.96 -16.20 -19.27
N LEU A 33 -10.87 -15.16 -20.11
CA LEU A 33 -10.25 -13.88 -19.73
C LEU A 33 -10.96 -13.23 -18.54
N GLN A 34 -12.30 -13.28 -18.50
CA GLN A 34 -13.05 -12.78 -17.36
C GLN A 34 -12.70 -13.55 -16.08
N SER A 35 -12.59 -14.87 -16.15
CA SER A 35 -12.26 -15.72 -15.02
C SER A 35 -10.87 -15.39 -14.48
N MET A 36 -9.88 -15.20 -15.35
CA MET A 36 -8.54 -14.75 -14.96
C MET A 36 -8.58 -13.43 -14.17
N PHE A 37 -9.28 -12.40 -14.68
CA PHE A 37 -9.38 -11.13 -13.95
C PHE A 37 -10.15 -11.26 -12.62
N VAL A 38 -11.12 -12.16 -12.52
CA VAL A 38 -11.86 -12.44 -11.27
C VAL A 38 -10.94 -13.10 -10.23
N GLU A 39 -10.11 -14.06 -10.64
CA GLU A 39 -9.12 -14.71 -9.78
C GLU A 39 -8.10 -13.70 -9.26
N ILE A 40 -7.47 -12.93 -10.15
CA ILE A 40 -6.52 -11.86 -9.79
C ILE A 40 -7.16 -10.86 -8.81
N LYS A 41 -8.40 -10.42 -9.09
CA LYS A 41 -9.14 -9.49 -8.20
C LYS A 41 -9.37 -10.09 -6.80
N THR A 42 -9.59 -11.40 -6.72
CA THR A 42 -9.77 -12.11 -5.45
C THR A 42 -8.47 -12.11 -4.65
N ASP A 43 -7.34 -12.41 -5.29
CA ASP A 43 -6.03 -12.36 -4.65
C ASP A 43 -5.65 -10.94 -4.21
N LEU A 44 -5.90 -9.93 -5.05
CA LEU A 44 -5.69 -8.53 -4.70
C LEU A 44 -6.55 -8.09 -3.51
N THR A 45 -7.74 -8.70 -3.32
CA THR A 45 -8.59 -8.41 -2.15
C THR A 45 -7.91 -8.88 -0.86
N HIS A 46 -7.26 -10.04 -0.87
CA HIS A 46 -6.46 -10.51 0.27
C HIS A 46 -5.31 -9.54 0.58
N TRP A 47 -4.54 -9.15 -0.44
CA TRP A 47 -3.41 -8.23 -0.28
C TRP A 47 -3.84 -6.83 0.18
N LYS A 48 -4.93 -6.30 -0.35
CA LYS A 48 -5.53 -5.04 0.09
C LYS A 48 -5.86 -5.08 1.57
N ALA A 49 -6.45 -6.17 2.07
CA ALA A 49 -6.78 -6.32 3.48
C ALA A 49 -5.51 -6.33 4.37
N LYS A 50 -4.45 -7.01 3.91
CA LYS A 50 -3.15 -7.04 4.62
C LYS A 50 -2.52 -5.65 4.68
N LEU A 51 -2.48 -4.94 3.55
CA LEU A 51 -1.92 -3.58 3.48
C LEU A 51 -2.77 -2.55 4.24
N SER A 52 -4.09 -2.72 4.28
CA SER A 52 -4.98 -1.88 5.09
C SER A 52 -4.64 -1.99 6.57
N LYS A 53 -4.36 -3.20 7.07
CA LYS A 53 -3.91 -3.41 8.47
C LYS A 53 -2.55 -2.74 8.73
N SER A 54 -1.61 -2.83 7.77
CA SER A 54 -0.31 -2.15 7.88
C SER A 54 -0.47 -0.63 7.89
N TRP A 55 -1.32 -0.07 7.02
CA TRP A 55 -1.62 1.35 6.95
C TRP A 55 -2.18 1.88 8.27
N VAL A 56 -3.15 1.19 8.88
CA VAL A 56 -3.73 1.59 10.18
C VAL A 56 -2.67 1.69 11.28
N ARG A 57 -1.61 0.87 11.23
CA ARG A 57 -0.51 0.92 12.21
C ARG A 57 0.41 2.12 12.00
N THR A 58 0.33 2.77 10.86
CA THR A 58 1.19 3.89 10.45
C THR A 58 0.42 5.15 10.09
N ASP A 59 -0.90 5.18 10.32
CA ASP A 59 -1.76 6.28 9.93
C ASP A 59 -1.45 7.59 10.69
N ASP A 60 -2.22 8.65 10.44
CA ASP A 60 -1.98 9.96 11.06
C ASP A 60 -2.11 9.94 12.59
N LYS A 61 -3.00 9.07 13.10
CA LYS A 61 -3.16 8.87 14.54
C LYS A 61 -1.92 8.19 15.12
N ALA A 62 -1.42 7.15 14.45
CA ALA A 62 -0.20 6.46 14.85
C ALA A 62 1.03 7.38 14.75
N ALA A 63 1.12 8.23 13.72
CA ALA A 63 2.18 9.23 13.56
C ALA A 63 2.18 10.25 14.71
N THR A 64 1.00 10.74 15.07
CA THR A 64 0.85 11.65 16.22
C THR A 64 1.26 10.97 17.53
N ALA A 65 0.80 9.73 17.73
CA ALA A 65 1.08 8.97 18.94
C ALA A 65 2.58 8.65 19.10
N ILE A 66 3.27 8.23 18.03
CA ILE A 66 4.70 7.93 18.10
C ILE A 66 5.53 9.18 18.35
N LYS A 67 5.20 10.30 17.69
CA LYS A 67 5.86 11.59 17.92
C LYS A 67 5.74 12.02 19.38
N TYR A 68 4.54 11.88 19.95
CA TYR A 68 4.30 12.22 21.35
C TYR A 68 5.05 11.30 22.30
N ARG A 69 5.10 9.99 22.05
CA ARG A 69 5.89 9.03 22.84
C ARG A 69 7.38 9.38 22.85
N ILE A 70 7.91 9.75 21.67
CA ILE A 70 9.30 10.22 21.54
C ILE A 70 9.51 11.50 22.37
N ALA A 71 8.61 12.48 22.24
CA ALA A 71 8.69 13.73 23.00
C ALA A 71 8.67 13.48 24.53
N VAL A 72 7.80 12.58 25.01
CA VAL A 72 7.78 12.18 26.43
C VAL A 72 9.10 11.54 26.83
N ALA A 73 9.64 10.62 26.05
CA ALA A 73 10.93 9.98 26.34
C ALA A 73 12.09 11.00 26.38
N ILE A 74 12.10 11.98 25.47
CA ILE A 74 13.07 13.09 25.47
C ILE A 74 12.90 13.93 26.74
N SER A 75 11.66 14.27 27.11
CA SER A 75 11.39 15.08 28.31
C SER A 75 11.79 14.39 29.63
N LYS A 76 11.90 13.07 29.61
CA LYS A 76 12.41 12.26 30.72
C LYS A 76 13.92 12.03 30.67
N GLY A 77 14.57 12.32 29.55
CA GLY A 77 15.98 11.99 29.31
C GLY A 77 16.23 10.50 29.02
N GLU A 78 15.17 9.77 28.65
CA GLU A 78 15.19 8.32 28.40
C GLU A 78 15.31 7.98 26.91
N PHE A 79 15.13 8.97 26.03
CA PHE A 79 15.12 8.74 24.59
C PHE A 79 16.53 8.51 24.04
N LYS A 80 16.65 7.44 23.25
CA LYS A 80 17.82 7.15 22.42
C LYS A 80 17.33 7.05 20.98
N ASP A 81 17.85 7.90 20.12
CA ASP A 81 17.43 7.91 18.72
C ASP A 81 18.09 6.77 17.93
N LEU A 82 17.40 6.29 16.90
CA LEU A 82 17.95 5.34 15.95
C LEU A 82 19.20 5.93 15.27
N ASN A 83 20.25 5.11 15.17
CA ASN A 83 21.45 5.39 14.38
C ASN A 83 22.19 6.70 14.73
N THR A 84 22.02 7.21 15.96
CA THR A 84 22.64 8.47 16.37
C THR A 84 23.34 8.31 17.71
N GLU A 85 24.66 8.54 17.75
CA GLU A 85 25.43 8.61 19.01
C GLU A 85 25.19 9.95 19.76
N VAL A 86 24.46 10.88 19.13
CA VAL A 86 24.16 12.20 19.67
C VAL A 86 23.13 12.06 20.80
N PHE A 87 23.60 12.33 22.02
CA PHE A 87 22.75 12.45 23.19
C PHE A 87 21.78 13.63 23.02
N ILE A 88 20.48 13.35 23.09
CA ILE A 88 19.45 14.39 23.12
C ILE A 88 19.22 14.78 24.58
N PRO A 89 19.55 16.03 24.99
CA PRO A 89 19.41 16.44 26.37
C PRO A 89 17.94 16.50 26.79
N LYS A 90 17.70 16.17 28.05
CA LYS A 90 16.41 16.36 28.71
C LYS A 90 15.99 17.82 28.59
N CYS A 91 14.75 18.06 28.15
CA CYS A 91 14.19 19.40 28.00
C CYS A 91 12.69 19.43 28.33
N SER A 92 12.08 20.61 28.29
CA SER A 92 10.64 20.77 28.48
C SER A 92 9.86 20.03 27.39
N LEU A 93 8.61 19.64 27.67
CA LEU A 93 7.80 18.90 26.71
C LEU A 93 7.61 19.66 25.39
N SER A 94 7.42 20.98 25.45
CA SER A 94 7.31 21.82 24.25
C SER A 94 8.58 21.80 23.38
N GLN A 95 9.77 21.81 24.01
CA GLN A 95 11.03 21.66 23.28
C GLN A 95 11.19 20.24 22.74
N ALA A 96 10.80 19.24 23.53
CA ALA A 96 10.88 17.83 23.18
C ALA A 96 10.00 17.47 21.98
N GLU A 97 8.81 18.06 21.83
CA GLU A 97 7.95 17.87 20.66
C GLU A 97 8.59 18.38 19.35
N LYS A 98 9.37 19.48 19.43
CA LYS A 98 10.13 19.99 18.28
C LYS A 98 11.26 19.05 17.92
N LEU A 99 12.00 18.55 18.91
CA LEU A 99 13.09 17.60 18.72
C LEU A 99 12.60 16.24 18.20
N ALA A 100 11.47 15.75 18.71
CA ALA A 100 10.82 14.53 18.26
C ALA A 100 10.46 14.58 16.76
N ALA A 101 10.07 15.75 16.25
CA ALA A 101 9.78 15.92 14.82
C ALA A 101 11.03 15.76 13.93
N GLY A 102 12.21 16.06 14.47
CA GLY A 102 13.47 16.04 13.72
C GLY A 102 14.27 14.75 13.85
N CYS A 103 13.89 13.85 14.74
CA CYS A 103 14.64 12.64 15.08
C CYS A 103 14.49 11.54 14.02
N ASN A 104 15.50 10.68 13.90
CA ASN A 104 15.56 9.61 12.90
C ASN A 104 14.49 8.55 13.12
N THR A 105 14.20 8.20 14.37
CA THR A 105 13.12 7.27 14.73
C THR A 105 11.77 7.73 14.16
N TYR A 106 11.48 9.02 14.23
CA TYR A 106 10.23 9.57 13.70
C TYR A 106 10.25 9.64 12.16
N LYS A 107 11.39 10.01 11.57
CA LYS A 107 11.56 9.99 10.10
C LYS A 107 11.35 8.61 9.51
N GLU A 108 11.98 7.57 10.07
CA GLU A 108 11.78 6.18 9.63
C GLU A 108 10.31 5.75 9.74
N PHE A 109 9.61 6.22 10.77
CA PHE A 109 8.17 5.97 10.89
C PHE A 109 7.39 6.64 9.75
N LEU A 110 7.72 7.89 9.41
CA LEU A 110 7.09 8.60 8.30
C LEU A 110 7.37 7.94 6.95
N ASP A 111 8.57 7.40 6.74
CA ASP A 111 8.92 6.66 5.52
C ASP A 111 8.08 5.37 5.42
N LYS A 112 7.96 4.61 6.52
CA LYS A 112 7.08 3.44 6.60
C LYS A 112 5.62 3.80 6.34
N ARG A 113 5.17 4.94 6.86
CA ARG A 113 3.82 5.46 6.60
C ARG A 113 3.62 5.76 5.11
N ALA A 114 4.56 6.46 4.47
CA ALA A 114 4.48 6.78 3.06
C ALA A 114 4.43 5.50 2.20
N PHE A 115 5.34 4.56 2.46
CA PHE A 115 5.38 3.26 1.80
C PHE A 115 4.07 2.48 1.94
N ASN A 116 3.52 2.39 3.16
CA ASN A 116 2.26 1.67 3.39
C ASN A 116 1.07 2.33 2.68
N LYS A 117 1.04 3.67 2.64
CA LYS A 117 0.00 4.42 1.93
C LYS A 117 0.06 4.14 0.43
N GLU A 118 1.23 4.30 -0.16
CA GLU A 118 1.45 4.09 -1.59
C GLU A 118 1.14 2.65 -1.98
N SER A 119 1.63 1.67 -1.21
CA SER A 119 1.33 0.26 -1.44
C SER A 119 -0.18 -0.03 -1.42
N LEU A 120 -0.91 0.54 -0.46
CA LEU A 120 -2.36 0.35 -0.34
C LEU A 120 -3.12 0.99 -1.52
N THR A 121 -2.70 2.19 -1.95
CA THR A 121 -3.25 2.85 -3.13
C THR A 121 -3.02 2.00 -4.37
N ASN A 122 -1.78 1.59 -4.64
CA ASN A 122 -1.42 0.82 -5.83
C ASN A 122 -2.22 -0.49 -5.94
N ILE A 123 -2.37 -1.24 -4.84
CA ILE A 123 -3.18 -2.47 -4.83
C ILE A 123 -4.68 -2.19 -4.98
N THR A 124 -5.15 -1.05 -4.46
CA THR A 124 -6.55 -0.65 -4.64
C THR A 124 -6.82 -0.33 -6.11
N ASP A 125 -5.94 0.43 -6.75
CA ASP A 125 -6.07 0.83 -8.15
C ASP A 125 -6.00 -0.39 -9.07
N LEU A 126 -5.01 -1.27 -8.87
CA LEU A 126 -4.88 -2.52 -9.64
C LEU A 126 -6.14 -3.40 -9.53
N ARG A 127 -6.76 -3.45 -8.36
CA ARG A 127 -8.02 -4.19 -8.15
C ARG A 127 -9.19 -3.55 -8.90
N GLU A 128 -9.24 -2.23 -9.00
CA GLU A 128 -10.25 -1.53 -9.78
C GLU A 128 -10.00 -1.65 -11.30
N ASP A 129 -8.74 -1.75 -11.73
CA ASP A 129 -8.41 -2.09 -13.12
C ASP A 129 -8.95 -3.48 -13.50
N CYS A 130 -8.74 -4.50 -12.65
CA CYS A 130 -9.37 -5.82 -12.85
C CYS A 130 -10.89 -5.71 -12.98
N ASN A 131 -11.53 -4.90 -12.14
CA ASN A 131 -12.97 -4.68 -12.18
C ASN A 131 -13.41 -4.03 -13.51
N SER A 132 -12.62 -3.10 -14.02
CA SER A 132 -12.85 -2.44 -15.30
C SER A 132 -12.76 -3.42 -16.47
N TYR A 133 -11.74 -4.29 -16.51
CA TYR A 133 -11.64 -5.35 -17.52
C TYR A 133 -12.80 -6.36 -17.43
N ILE A 134 -13.20 -6.77 -16.22
CA ILE A 134 -14.35 -7.66 -16.03
C ILE A 134 -15.62 -7.05 -16.63
N ASN A 135 -15.86 -5.76 -16.38
CA ASN A 135 -17.04 -5.07 -16.91
C ASN A 135 -16.97 -4.91 -18.43
N LEU A 136 -15.81 -4.54 -18.97
CA LEU A 136 -15.60 -4.46 -20.41
C LEU A 136 -15.89 -5.80 -21.10
N ILE A 137 -15.42 -6.91 -20.52
CA ILE A 137 -15.71 -8.25 -21.04
C ILE A 137 -17.21 -8.57 -20.97
N LYS A 138 -17.89 -8.20 -19.86
CA LYS A 138 -19.36 -8.37 -19.77
C LYS A 138 -20.10 -7.62 -20.85
N ASP A 139 -19.64 -6.43 -21.22
CA ASP A 139 -20.25 -5.64 -22.28
C ASP A 139 -20.01 -6.25 -23.66
N LEU A 140 -18.85 -6.88 -23.90
CA LEU A 140 -18.57 -7.64 -25.13
C LEU A 140 -19.33 -8.96 -25.26
N LEU A 141 -19.83 -9.49 -24.14
CA LEU A 141 -20.60 -10.73 -24.06
C LEU A 141 -22.12 -10.53 -24.25
N LYS A 142 -22.59 -9.28 -24.26
CA LYS A 142 -23.99 -8.93 -24.51
C LYS A 142 -24.30 -8.96 -26.01
#